data_AF-A0A4Y8MJD2-F1
#
_entry.id   AF-A0A4Y8MJD2-F1
#
_cell.length_a   1.000
_cell.length_b   1.000
_cell.length_c   1.000
_cell.angle_alpha   90.00
_cell.angle_beta   90.00
_cell.angle_gamma   90.00
#
_symmetry.space_group_name_H-M   'P 1'
#
loop_
_entity.id
_entity.type
_entity.pdbx_description
1 polymer ?
#
loop_
_entity_poly.entity_id
_entity_poly.type
_entity_poly.pdbx_seq_one_letter_code
_entity_poly.pdbx_strand_id
1 'polypeptide(L)'
;MNGNRVQADVLIVGDGFMGTATAFFLRQRGRSVILLERQLVGQQASGVNFGNVRRQGRFVTQLPLANRSREIWGRLSELIQHDAEFLMSGHLRVCYSEEQADRFEAYAKEAARYGLKLDLTWRDALHKRFPFLGAEVIAGSYWQLDGHANPRLAAPAFGRAAARLGAQIVENCDVVMVEKEGSEFRATSADGRTFHAPVLLITAGAWGNLLSQQFEEGVPIAVCGPQMCVTEPAPYSLEPVLGTTSLKGEEIIYFRQVTRGNIVIGGCAREPAFLDERRTKVPPQNTLLQFRQAQRVAPMLRKLNIIRVWSGVEGYTPDDLPIMGASGTTGGLYYAFGFCGHGFALGPGVGDTMAELIDTGTTSTPNQPFDIRRFASGAAPTRDTEIGRSATT
;
A
#
# COMPACT_ATOMS: atom_id res chain seq x y z
N MET A 1 -15.86 1.03 41.26
CA MET A 1 -15.95 2.04 40.18
C MET A 1 -15.69 1.30 38.88
N ASN A 2 -16.73 0.71 38.27
CA ASN A 2 -16.60 -0.01 37.00
C ASN A 2 -16.64 1.02 35.87
N GLY A 3 -15.46 1.52 35.48
CA GLY A 3 -15.32 2.30 34.25
C GLY A 3 -15.76 1.46 33.06
N ASN A 4 -16.48 2.07 32.12
CA ASN A 4 -17.01 1.46 30.90
C ASN A 4 -15.95 0.62 30.16
N ARG A 5 -15.94 -0.69 30.40
CA ARG A 5 -15.12 -1.63 29.66
C ARG A 5 -15.74 -1.83 28.28
N VAL A 6 -15.11 -1.28 27.24
CA VAL A 6 -15.51 -1.51 25.85
C VAL A 6 -14.82 -2.78 25.35
N GLN A 7 -15.60 -3.78 24.96
CA GLN A 7 -15.12 -5.13 24.65
C GLN A 7 -15.60 -5.61 23.27
N ALA A 8 -14.74 -6.32 22.55
CA ALA A 8 -15.03 -7.02 21.31
C ALA A 8 -14.18 -8.30 21.20
N ASP A 9 -14.41 -9.11 20.17
CA ASP A 9 -13.58 -10.29 19.88
C ASP A 9 -12.20 -9.88 19.38
N VAL A 10 -12.12 -8.77 18.62
CA VAL A 10 -10.89 -8.27 18.01
C VAL A 10 -10.74 -6.76 18.21
N LEU A 11 -9.58 -6.32 18.72
CA LEU A 11 -9.12 -4.94 18.62
C LEU A 11 -8.22 -4.77 17.40
N ILE A 12 -8.42 -3.68 16.66
CA ILE A 12 -7.53 -3.26 15.57
C ILE A 12 -6.98 -1.87 15.90
N VAL A 13 -5.66 -1.72 15.89
CA VAL A 13 -4.99 -0.44 16.13
C VAL A 13 -4.43 0.11 14.83
N GLY A 14 -5.05 1.18 14.33
CA GLY A 14 -4.70 1.91 13.11
C GLY A 14 -5.70 1.68 11.97
N ASP A 15 -6.47 2.71 11.61
CA ASP A 15 -7.58 2.60 10.65
C ASP A 15 -7.17 3.11 9.27
N GLY A 16 -5.96 2.73 8.87
CA GLY A 16 -5.56 2.76 7.47
C GLY A 16 -6.35 1.74 6.65
N PHE A 17 -5.94 1.58 5.40
CA PHE A 17 -6.61 0.66 4.47
C PHE A 17 -6.56 -0.80 4.96
N MET A 18 -5.46 -1.21 5.58
CA MET A 18 -5.29 -2.57 6.11
C MET A 18 -6.26 -2.85 7.26
N GLY A 19 -6.37 -1.93 8.23
CA GLY A 19 -7.24 -2.09 9.39
C GLY A 19 -8.72 -2.09 8.98
N THR A 20 -9.14 -1.10 8.19
CA THR A 20 -10.53 -1.00 7.72
C THR A 20 -10.97 -2.18 6.85
N ALA A 21 -10.10 -2.65 5.95
CA ALA A 21 -10.38 -3.86 5.16
C ALA A 21 -10.48 -5.10 6.05
N THR A 22 -9.56 -5.27 7.01
CA THR A 22 -9.60 -6.42 7.93
C THR A 22 -10.87 -6.42 8.78
N ALA A 23 -11.27 -5.27 9.31
CA ALA A 23 -12.51 -5.12 10.07
C ALA A 23 -13.74 -5.54 9.28
N PHE A 24 -13.86 -5.09 8.02
CA PHE A 24 -14.97 -5.47 7.16
C PHE A 24 -15.07 -6.99 7.01
N PHE A 25 -13.96 -7.64 6.69
CA PHE A 25 -13.90 -9.09 6.48
C PHE A 25 -14.06 -9.91 7.78
N LEU A 26 -13.64 -9.38 8.94
CA LEU A 26 -13.92 -9.97 10.26
C LEU A 26 -15.41 -9.87 10.62
N ARG A 27 -16.05 -8.73 10.34
CA ARG A 27 -17.50 -8.57 10.53
C ARG A 27 -18.31 -9.52 9.64
N GLN A 28 -17.88 -9.74 8.39
CA GLN A 28 -18.49 -10.77 7.52
C GLN A 28 -18.36 -12.19 8.08
N ARG A 29 -17.33 -12.46 8.88
CA ARG A 29 -17.11 -13.73 9.59
C ARG A 29 -17.78 -13.78 10.97
N GLY A 30 -18.61 -12.80 11.31
CA GLY A 30 -19.38 -12.78 12.57
C GLY A 30 -18.59 -12.33 13.81
N ARG A 31 -17.32 -11.93 13.68
CA ARG A 31 -16.50 -11.44 14.80
C ARG A 31 -16.83 -9.99 15.14
N SER A 32 -17.01 -9.65 16.40
CA SER A 32 -17.13 -8.26 16.86
C SER A 32 -15.77 -7.55 16.81
N VAL A 33 -15.76 -6.29 16.35
CA VAL A 33 -14.52 -5.55 16.07
C VAL A 33 -14.63 -4.13 16.60
N ILE A 34 -13.57 -3.68 17.29
CA ILE A 34 -13.33 -2.27 17.57
C ILE A 34 -12.07 -1.84 16.83
N LEU A 35 -12.18 -0.77 16.04
CA LEU A 35 -11.10 -0.09 15.36
C LEU A 35 -10.73 1.19 16.10
N LEU A 36 -9.44 1.41 16.32
CA LEU A 36 -8.89 2.53 17.07
C LEU A 36 -7.97 3.33 16.16
N GLU A 37 -8.37 4.56 15.82
CA GLU A 37 -7.60 5.46 14.98
C GLU A 37 -7.27 6.76 15.69
N ARG A 38 -6.00 7.10 15.65
CA ARG A 38 -5.46 8.32 16.25
C ARG A 38 -6.05 9.60 15.68
N GLN A 39 -6.38 9.62 14.39
CA GLN A 39 -6.96 10.77 13.69
C GLN A 39 -8.29 10.38 13.04
N LEU A 40 -8.42 10.60 11.73
CA LEU A 40 -9.55 10.14 10.93
C LEU A 40 -9.13 8.93 10.09
N VAL A 41 -10.10 8.06 9.80
CA VAL A 41 -9.91 6.86 8.99
C VAL A 41 -9.19 7.19 7.68
N GLY A 42 -8.10 6.49 7.40
CA GLY A 42 -7.33 6.62 6.17
C GLY A 42 -6.54 7.93 5.99
N GLN A 43 -6.41 8.77 7.02
CA GLN A 43 -5.83 10.13 6.86
C GLN A 43 -4.33 10.16 6.50
N GLN A 44 -3.56 9.15 6.93
CA GLN A 44 -2.10 9.06 6.68
C GLN A 44 -1.81 8.42 5.31
N ALA A 45 -0.76 7.60 5.19
CA ALA A 45 -0.31 6.99 3.92
C ALA A 45 -1.45 6.43 3.04
N SER A 46 -2.49 5.85 3.66
CA SER A 46 -3.65 5.29 2.95
C SER A 46 -4.42 6.32 2.11
N GLY A 47 -4.51 7.58 2.54
CA GLY A 47 -5.28 8.64 1.88
C GLY A 47 -4.46 9.58 1.00
N VAL A 48 -3.13 9.49 1.05
CA VAL A 48 -2.22 10.41 0.35
C VAL A 48 -1.28 9.74 -0.65
N ASN A 49 -1.30 8.41 -0.75
CA ASN A 49 -0.50 7.68 -1.73
C ASN A 49 -0.99 7.93 -3.18
N PHE A 50 -0.31 7.32 -4.15
CA PHE A 50 -0.61 7.49 -5.57
C PHE A 50 -1.92 6.84 -6.04
N GLY A 51 -2.39 5.80 -5.36
CA GLY A 51 -3.59 5.04 -5.73
C GLY A 51 -3.36 3.93 -6.74
N ASN A 52 -2.14 3.37 -6.84
CA ASN A 52 -1.83 2.31 -7.80
C ASN A 52 -2.50 0.99 -7.42
N VAL A 53 -3.22 0.37 -8.34
CA VAL A 53 -3.81 -0.98 -8.18
C VAL A 53 -3.21 -1.88 -9.25
N ARG A 54 -2.04 -2.46 -8.95
CA ARG A 54 -1.26 -3.24 -9.90
C ARG A 54 -0.82 -4.59 -9.37
N ARG A 55 -0.64 -5.58 -10.23
CA ARG A 55 0.04 -6.84 -9.93
C ARG A 55 1.48 -6.85 -10.40
N GLN A 56 1.81 -6.16 -11.49
CA GLN A 56 3.17 -6.16 -12.02
C GLN A 56 4.14 -5.29 -11.22
N GLY A 57 5.45 -5.56 -11.33
CA GLY A 57 6.54 -4.74 -10.77
C GLY A 57 6.62 -4.75 -9.24
N ARG A 58 6.19 -5.86 -8.64
CA ARG A 58 6.31 -6.16 -7.21
C ARG A 58 7.14 -7.43 -7.03
N PHE A 59 7.60 -7.72 -5.82
CA PHE A 59 8.23 -9.00 -5.51
C PHE A 59 7.30 -10.16 -5.90
N VAL A 60 7.84 -11.19 -6.55
CA VAL A 60 7.03 -12.32 -7.04
C VAL A 60 6.34 -13.06 -5.90
N THR A 61 6.95 -13.07 -4.71
CA THR A 61 6.39 -13.59 -3.45
C THR A 61 5.10 -12.89 -3.03
N GLN A 62 4.85 -11.65 -3.50
CA GLN A 62 3.61 -10.92 -3.24
C GLN A 62 2.48 -11.21 -4.24
N LEU A 63 2.75 -11.92 -5.35
CA LEU A 63 1.75 -12.16 -6.39
C LEU A 63 0.53 -12.97 -5.91
N PRO A 64 0.65 -13.99 -5.03
CA PRO A 64 -0.52 -14.66 -4.46
C PRO A 64 -1.45 -13.67 -3.72
N LEU A 65 -0.90 -12.82 -2.86
CA LEU A 65 -1.65 -11.80 -2.14
C LEU A 65 -2.23 -10.73 -3.10
N ALA A 66 -1.47 -10.33 -4.12
CA ALA A 66 -1.92 -9.38 -5.13
C ALA A 66 -3.06 -9.93 -5.99
N ASN A 67 -3.08 -11.24 -6.29
CA ASN A 67 -4.17 -11.91 -6.98
C ASN A 67 -5.47 -11.85 -6.15
N ARG A 68 -5.41 -12.27 -4.89
CA ARG A 68 -6.54 -12.17 -3.96
C ARG A 68 -7.06 -10.75 -3.84
N SER A 69 -6.16 -9.78 -3.67
CA SER A 69 -6.54 -8.37 -3.59
C SER A 69 -7.20 -7.89 -4.89
N ARG A 70 -6.67 -8.27 -6.06
CA ARG A 70 -7.22 -7.86 -7.35
C ARG A 70 -8.63 -8.40 -7.57
N GLU A 71 -8.90 -9.64 -7.17
CA GLU A 71 -10.25 -10.22 -7.24
C GLU A 71 -11.24 -9.38 -6.42
N ILE A 72 -10.86 -8.99 -5.20
CA ILE A 72 -11.68 -8.13 -4.34
C ILE A 72 -11.87 -6.74 -4.94
N TRP A 73 -10.82 -6.12 -5.50
CA TRP A 73 -10.92 -4.85 -6.22
C TRP A 73 -11.97 -4.90 -7.34
N GLY A 74 -12.06 -6.03 -8.05
CA GLY A 74 -13.05 -6.23 -9.12
C GLY A 74 -14.49 -6.35 -8.64
N ARG A 75 -14.71 -6.50 -7.33
CA ARG A 75 -16.01 -6.73 -6.70
C ARG A 75 -16.36 -5.70 -5.63
N LEU A 76 -15.63 -4.57 -5.54
CA LEU A 76 -15.87 -3.59 -4.48
C LEU A 76 -17.31 -3.08 -4.44
N SER A 77 -17.90 -2.75 -5.59
CA SER A 77 -19.28 -2.26 -5.64
C SER A 77 -20.28 -3.27 -5.06
N GLU A 78 -20.06 -4.56 -5.30
CA GLU A 78 -20.85 -5.66 -4.76
C GLU A 78 -20.62 -5.83 -3.24
N LEU A 79 -19.36 -5.83 -2.81
CA LEU A 79 -18.97 -6.17 -1.45
C LEU A 79 -19.23 -5.03 -0.45
N ILE A 80 -18.89 -3.80 -0.82
CA ILE A 80 -18.87 -2.65 0.09
C ILE A 80 -19.78 -1.49 -0.36
N GLN A 81 -20.58 -1.68 -1.41
CA GLN A 81 -21.48 -0.65 -1.96
C GLN A 81 -20.76 0.66 -2.30
N HIS A 82 -19.53 0.55 -2.79
CA HIS A 82 -18.67 1.68 -3.15
C HIS A 82 -17.59 1.19 -4.12
N ASP A 83 -17.25 1.96 -5.15
CA ASP A 83 -16.24 1.56 -6.16
C ASP A 83 -14.82 2.10 -5.86
N ALA A 84 -14.72 3.10 -4.99
CA ALA A 84 -13.49 3.81 -4.64
C ALA A 84 -12.81 4.46 -5.86
N GLU A 85 -13.60 4.78 -6.89
CA GLU A 85 -13.12 5.23 -8.20
C GLU A 85 -12.08 4.27 -8.79
N PHE A 86 -12.23 2.96 -8.53
CA PHE A 86 -11.36 1.95 -9.14
C PHE A 86 -11.61 1.89 -10.65
N LEU A 87 -10.58 2.23 -11.41
CA LEU A 87 -10.55 2.16 -12.86
C LEU A 87 -9.51 1.13 -13.29
N MET A 88 -9.96 0.09 -13.97
CA MET A 88 -9.12 -0.92 -14.61
C MET A 88 -8.58 -0.38 -15.94
N SER A 89 -7.71 0.62 -15.87
CA SER A 89 -7.18 1.33 -17.04
C SER A 89 -5.91 0.69 -17.62
N GLY A 90 -5.47 -0.42 -17.05
CA GLY A 90 -4.20 -1.05 -17.34
C GLY A 90 -3.03 -0.36 -16.63
N HIS A 91 -1.90 -1.06 -16.58
CA HIS A 91 -0.65 -0.54 -16.07
C HIS A 91 0.46 -0.82 -17.10
N LEU A 92 1.22 0.22 -17.43
CA LEU A 92 2.33 0.19 -18.36
C LEU A 92 3.62 0.54 -17.62
N ARG A 93 4.57 -0.39 -17.59
CA ARG A 93 5.94 -0.08 -17.18
C ARG A 93 6.79 0.17 -18.40
N VAL A 94 7.65 1.17 -18.36
CA VAL A 94 8.55 1.51 -19.48
C VAL A 94 10.01 1.59 -19.03
N CYS A 95 10.95 1.48 -19.96
CA CYS A 95 12.38 1.63 -19.69
C CYS A 95 13.13 2.29 -20.85
N TYR A 96 14.40 2.63 -20.61
CA TYR A 96 15.25 3.38 -21.54
C TYR A 96 16.47 2.59 -22.05
N SER A 97 16.74 1.39 -21.49
CA SER A 97 17.89 0.58 -21.88
C SER A 97 17.54 -0.90 -22.04
N GLU A 98 18.32 -1.60 -22.86
CA GLU A 98 18.13 -3.04 -23.11
C GLU A 98 18.32 -3.84 -21.82
N GLU A 99 19.27 -3.47 -20.96
CA GLU A 99 19.45 -4.10 -19.64
C GLU A 99 18.17 -4.01 -18.78
N GLN A 100 17.42 -2.91 -18.87
CA GLN A 100 16.15 -2.78 -18.17
C GLN A 100 15.03 -3.57 -18.86
N ALA A 101 15.08 -3.71 -20.19
CA ALA A 101 14.13 -4.52 -20.95
C ALA A 101 14.31 -6.03 -20.64
N ASP A 102 15.54 -6.52 -20.51
CA ASP A 102 15.84 -7.90 -20.11
C ASP A 102 15.19 -8.25 -18.76
N ARG A 103 15.12 -7.28 -17.84
CA ARG A 103 14.43 -7.45 -16.55
C ARG A 103 12.92 -7.59 -16.70
N PHE A 104 12.30 -6.97 -17.69
CA PHE A 104 10.88 -7.20 -17.98
C PHE A 104 10.64 -8.63 -18.45
N GLU A 105 11.50 -9.18 -19.29
CA GLU A 105 11.39 -10.56 -19.75
C GLU A 105 11.57 -11.56 -18.61
N ALA A 106 12.61 -11.38 -17.80
CA ALA A 106 12.88 -12.25 -16.66
C ALA A 106 11.72 -12.22 -15.65
N TYR A 107 11.23 -11.02 -15.31
CA TYR A 107 10.08 -10.87 -14.43
C TYR A 107 8.80 -11.49 -15.02
N ALA A 108 8.53 -11.31 -16.32
CA ALA A 108 7.37 -11.90 -16.97
C ALA A 108 7.38 -13.43 -16.91
N LYS A 109 8.54 -14.07 -17.07
CA LYS A 109 8.70 -15.53 -16.96
C LYS A 109 8.35 -16.04 -15.56
N GLU A 110 8.80 -15.35 -14.52
CA GLU A 110 8.48 -15.72 -13.14
C GLU A 110 7.02 -15.44 -12.78
N ALA A 111 6.53 -14.26 -13.14
CA ALA A 111 5.18 -13.81 -12.82
C ALA A 111 4.08 -14.63 -13.55
N ALA A 112 4.40 -15.21 -14.70
CA ALA A 112 3.50 -16.11 -15.43
C ALA A 112 3.06 -17.32 -14.59
N ARG A 113 3.92 -17.82 -13.68
CA ARG A 113 3.60 -18.91 -12.75
C ARG A 113 2.46 -18.56 -11.78
N TYR A 114 2.22 -17.28 -11.57
CA TYR A 114 1.17 -16.73 -10.72
C TYR A 114 0.00 -16.15 -11.54
N GLY A 115 -0.09 -16.46 -12.83
CA GLY A 115 -1.19 -16.01 -13.70
C GLY A 115 -1.09 -14.56 -14.17
N LEU A 116 0.07 -13.91 -14.04
CA LEU A 116 0.32 -12.58 -14.59
C LEU A 116 1.00 -12.68 -15.96
N LYS A 117 0.21 -12.52 -17.04
CA LYS A 117 0.65 -12.68 -18.43
C LYS A 117 1.02 -11.32 -19.04
N LEU A 118 2.19 -10.81 -18.70
CA LEU A 118 2.63 -9.48 -19.17
C LEU A 118 2.78 -9.44 -20.69
N ASP A 119 2.26 -8.37 -21.28
CA ASP A 119 2.38 -8.08 -22.70
C ASP A 119 3.59 -7.16 -22.90
N LEU A 120 4.67 -7.73 -23.46
CA LEU A 120 5.93 -7.02 -23.65
C LEU A 120 6.00 -6.49 -25.08
N THR A 121 6.34 -5.21 -25.22
CA THR A 121 6.41 -4.52 -26.51
C THR A 121 7.66 -3.64 -26.59
N TRP A 122 8.23 -3.51 -27.79
CA TRP A 122 9.47 -2.76 -28.04
C TRP A 122 9.30 -1.75 -29.17
N ARG A 123 10.05 -0.64 -29.06
CA ARG A 123 10.33 0.33 -30.13
C ARG A 123 9.08 0.72 -30.91
N ASP A 124 9.06 0.50 -32.22
CA ASP A 124 7.97 0.94 -33.10
C ASP A 124 6.62 0.33 -32.72
N ALA A 125 6.59 -0.93 -32.29
CA ALA A 125 5.34 -1.56 -31.85
C ALA A 125 4.80 -0.93 -30.56
N LEU A 126 5.70 -0.58 -29.63
CA LEU A 126 5.36 0.14 -28.40
C LEU A 126 4.83 1.54 -28.71
N HIS A 127 5.54 2.33 -29.52
CA HIS A 127 5.17 3.70 -29.89
C HIS A 127 3.90 3.76 -30.74
N LYS A 128 3.65 2.75 -31.57
CA LYS A 128 2.38 2.60 -32.31
C LYS A 128 1.21 2.37 -31.34
N ARG A 129 1.42 1.60 -30.28
CA ARG A 129 0.38 1.31 -29.28
C ARG A 129 0.16 2.46 -28.29
N PHE A 130 1.23 3.13 -27.88
CA PHE A 130 1.22 4.21 -26.90
C PHE A 130 1.92 5.45 -27.49
N PRO A 131 1.24 6.18 -28.39
CA PRO A 131 1.85 7.27 -29.16
C PRO A 131 2.22 8.51 -28.32
N PHE A 132 1.80 8.55 -27.05
CA PHE A 132 2.18 9.61 -26.12
C PHE A 132 3.61 9.46 -25.57
N LEU A 133 4.24 8.30 -25.76
CA LEU A 133 5.57 8.01 -25.21
C LEU A 133 6.66 8.85 -25.90
N GLY A 134 7.64 9.29 -25.11
CA GLY A 134 8.83 9.98 -25.60
C GLY A 134 9.80 9.04 -26.31
N ALA A 135 10.53 9.56 -27.29
CA ALA A 135 11.38 8.77 -28.19
C ALA A 135 12.48 7.94 -27.50
N GLU A 136 12.89 8.31 -26.28
CA GLU A 136 13.88 7.57 -25.49
C GLU A 136 13.34 6.26 -24.89
N VAL A 137 12.02 6.09 -24.83
CA VAL A 137 11.40 4.87 -24.31
C VAL A 137 11.55 3.75 -25.34
N ILE A 138 12.21 2.65 -24.94
CA ILE A 138 12.55 1.57 -25.89
C ILE A 138 11.72 0.30 -25.72
N ALA A 139 11.21 0.03 -24.52
CA ALA A 139 10.43 -1.16 -24.22
C ALA A 139 9.37 -0.88 -23.14
N GLY A 140 8.31 -1.68 -23.16
CA GLY A 140 7.23 -1.61 -22.18
C GLY A 140 6.65 -2.97 -21.81
N SER A 141 6.24 -3.08 -20.55
CA SER A 141 5.54 -4.23 -19.97
C SER A 141 4.14 -3.80 -19.55
N TYR A 142 3.11 -4.37 -20.18
CA TYR A 142 1.73 -3.97 -20.01
C TYR A 142 0.87 -5.08 -19.43
N TRP A 143 -0.06 -4.70 -18.54
CA TRP A 143 -1.12 -5.58 -18.08
C TRP A 143 -2.45 -4.83 -17.96
N GLN A 144 -3.46 -5.31 -18.68
CA GLN A 144 -4.75 -4.65 -18.82
C GLN A 144 -5.63 -4.67 -17.58
N LEU A 145 -5.50 -5.69 -16.71
CA LEU A 145 -6.37 -5.80 -15.53
C LEU A 145 -5.86 -4.99 -14.34
N ASP A 146 -4.68 -4.37 -14.45
CA ASP A 146 -4.22 -3.41 -13.45
C ASP A 146 -4.89 -2.04 -13.69
N GLY A 147 -4.60 -1.06 -12.84
CA GLY A 147 -5.15 0.28 -12.97
C GLY A 147 -4.92 1.11 -11.71
N HIS A 148 -5.91 1.89 -11.33
CA HIS A 148 -5.81 2.77 -10.17
C HIS A 148 -7.14 2.99 -9.47
N ALA A 149 -7.10 3.45 -8.22
CA ALA A 149 -8.27 3.90 -7.49
C ALA A 149 -7.97 5.22 -6.76
N ASN A 150 -8.98 5.78 -6.11
CA ASN A 150 -8.83 6.98 -5.30
C ASN A 150 -8.45 6.62 -3.85
N PRO A 151 -7.21 6.92 -3.43
CA PRO A 151 -6.73 6.55 -2.10
C PRO A 151 -7.48 7.25 -0.97
N ARG A 152 -8.02 8.45 -1.22
CA ARG A 152 -8.83 9.19 -0.24
C ARG A 152 -10.16 8.51 0.08
N LEU A 153 -10.64 7.63 -0.81
CA LEU A 153 -11.95 7.01 -0.68
C LEU A 153 -11.88 5.58 -0.14
N ALA A 154 -10.84 4.82 -0.49
CA ALA A 154 -10.80 3.38 -0.25
C ALA A 154 -10.92 3.00 1.24
N ALA A 155 -10.02 3.50 2.10
CA ALA A 155 -10.05 3.18 3.52
C ALA A 155 -11.34 3.66 4.21
N PRO A 156 -11.81 4.92 4.03
CA PRO A 156 -13.11 5.34 4.56
C PRO A 156 -14.30 4.52 4.04
N ALA A 157 -14.28 4.06 2.79
CA ALA A 157 -15.35 3.23 2.23
C ALA A 157 -15.41 1.85 2.91
N PHE A 158 -14.27 1.20 3.11
CA PHE A 158 -14.18 -0.03 3.89
C PHE A 158 -14.58 0.18 5.35
N GLY A 159 -14.14 1.27 5.99
CA GLY A 159 -14.55 1.62 7.35
C GLY A 159 -16.08 1.75 7.47
N ARG A 160 -16.72 2.52 6.58
CA ARG A 160 -18.19 2.62 6.54
C ARG A 160 -18.86 1.27 6.28
N ALA A 161 -18.29 0.41 5.43
CA ALA A 161 -18.82 -0.92 5.19
C ALA A 161 -18.73 -1.81 6.43
N ALA A 162 -17.60 -1.79 7.15
CA ALA A 162 -17.43 -2.49 8.42
C ALA A 162 -18.43 -1.98 9.47
N ALA A 163 -18.61 -0.65 9.58
CA ALA A 163 -19.55 -0.04 10.51
C ALA A 163 -21.01 -0.42 10.22
N ARG A 164 -21.41 -0.51 8.94
CA ARG A 164 -22.74 -1.03 8.56
C ARG A 164 -22.95 -2.48 9.01
N LEU A 165 -21.89 -3.27 9.07
CA LEU A 165 -21.91 -4.63 9.61
C LEU A 165 -21.76 -4.67 11.14
N GLY A 166 -21.63 -3.52 11.82
CA GLY A 166 -21.57 -3.42 13.29
C GLY A 166 -20.16 -3.33 13.89
N ALA A 167 -19.12 -3.05 13.10
CA ALA A 167 -17.83 -2.67 13.68
C ALA A 167 -17.93 -1.31 14.38
N GLN A 168 -17.27 -1.17 15.54
CA GLN A 168 -17.15 0.11 16.22
C GLN A 168 -15.87 0.80 15.74
N ILE A 169 -15.98 2.04 15.25
CA ILE A 169 -14.84 2.85 14.82
C ILE A 169 -14.68 3.99 15.81
N VAL A 170 -13.51 4.08 16.43
CA VAL A 170 -13.17 5.11 17.41
C VAL A 170 -12.04 5.96 16.86
N GLU A 171 -12.42 7.01 16.13
CA GLU A 171 -11.52 8.07 15.68
C GLU A 171 -11.04 8.95 16.84
N ASN A 172 -9.97 9.71 16.62
CA ASN A 172 -9.32 10.54 17.63
C ASN A 172 -8.93 9.75 18.90
N CYS A 173 -8.49 8.51 18.73
CA CYS A 173 -8.06 7.59 19.77
C CYS A 173 -6.59 7.19 19.55
N ASP A 174 -5.68 7.98 20.11
CA ASP A 174 -4.23 7.75 19.99
C ASP A 174 -3.79 6.63 20.94
N VAL A 175 -3.76 5.38 20.47
CA VAL A 175 -3.28 4.24 21.27
C VAL A 175 -1.77 4.34 21.45
N VAL A 176 -1.33 4.53 22.69
CA VAL A 176 0.08 4.69 23.06
C VAL A 176 0.69 3.42 23.68
N MET A 177 -0.16 2.57 24.25
CA MET A 177 0.27 1.38 24.97
C MET A 177 -0.68 0.21 24.71
N VAL A 178 -0.11 -0.97 24.50
CA VAL A 178 -0.83 -2.23 24.32
C VAL A 178 -0.17 -3.30 25.18
N GLU A 179 -0.98 -4.00 25.98
CA GLU A 179 -0.48 -4.97 26.96
C GLU A 179 -1.31 -6.26 26.87
N LYS A 180 -0.67 -7.41 27.13
CA LYS A 180 -1.40 -8.67 27.33
C LYS A 180 -1.70 -8.86 28.83
N GLU A 181 -2.97 -8.97 29.18
CA GLU A 181 -3.45 -9.18 30.55
C GLU A 181 -4.23 -10.49 30.64
N GLY A 182 -3.56 -11.54 31.13
CA GLY A 182 -4.12 -12.88 31.15
C GLY A 182 -4.46 -13.34 29.72
N SER A 183 -5.73 -13.60 29.44
CA SER A 183 -6.20 -14.05 28.11
C SER A 183 -6.50 -12.90 27.14
N GLU A 184 -6.57 -11.66 27.60
CA GLU A 184 -6.97 -10.50 26.78
C GLU A 184 -5.82 -9.52 26.54
N PHE A 185 -6.02 -8.63 25.57
CA PHE A 185 -5.22 -7.44 25.36
C PHE A 185 -5.93 -6.23 25.93
N ARG A 186 -5.18 -5.29 26.50
CA ARG A 186 -5.63 -3.95 26.84
C ARG A 186 -4.90 -2.94 25.95
N ALA A 187 -5.65 -2.16 25.18
CA ALA A 187 -5.14 -0.98 24.49
C ALA A 187 -5.50 0.28 25.28
N THR A 188 -4.51 1.11 25.59
CA THR A 188 -4.67 2.37 26.33
C THR A 188 -4.36 3.56 25.43
N SER A 189 -5.32 4.48 25.30
CA SER A 189 -5.14 5.72 24.55
C SER A 189 -4.44 6.79 25.37
N ALA A 190 -3.88 7.80 24.69
CA ALA A 190 -3.19 8.94 25.31
C ALA A 190 -4.08 9.73 26.29
N ASP A 191 -5.40 9.71 26.11
CA ASP A 191 -6.39 10.33 26.99
C ASP A 191 -6.95 9.37 28.07
N GLY A 192 -6.38 8.17 28.19
CA GLY A 192 -6.66 7.22 29.26
C GLY A 192 -7.88 6.30 29.03
N ARG A 193 -8.50 6.30 27.86
CA ARG A 193 -9.52 5.30 27.51
C ARG A 193 -8.87 3.93 27.33
N THR A 194 -9.57 2.88 27.77
CA THR A 194 -9.11 1.50 27.66
C THR A 194 -10.09 0.64 26.86
N PHE A 195 -9.53 -0.25 26.05
CA PHE A 195 -10.27 -1.16 25.18
C PHE A 195 -9.72 -2.58 25.35
N HIS A 196 -10.60 -3.57 25.30
CA HIS A 196 -10.24 -4.96 25.60
C HIS A 196 -10.72 -5.94 24.53
N ALA A 197 -9.88 -6.92 24.17
CA ALA A 197 -10.26 -8.09 23.37
C ALA A 197 -9.28 -9.25 23.56
N PRO A 198 -9.71 -10.51 23.34
CA PRO A 198 -8.80 -11.66 23.33
C PRO A 198 -7.78 -11.61 22.18
N VAL A 199 -8.10 -10.92 21.07
CA VAL A 199 -7.26 -10.79 19.87
C VAL A 199 -6.93 -9.32 19.59
N LEU A 200 -5.68 -9.05 19.22
CA LEU A 200 -5.18 -7.74 18.81
C LEU A 200 -4.52 -7.81 17.43
N LEU A 201 -4.90 -6.89 16.53
CA LEU A 201 -4.23 -6.66 15.25
C LEU A 201 -3.64 -5.25 15.21
N ILE A 202 -2.34 -5.15 14.94
CA ILE A 202 -1.65 -3.87 14.76
C ILE A 202 -1.49 -3.58 13.26
N THR A 203 -2.16 -2.51 12.81
CA THR A 203 -2.14 -2.00 11.43
C THR A 203 -1.64 -0.55 11.34
N ALA A 204 -0.89 -0.09 12.34
CA ALA A 204 -0.46 1.30 12.53
C ALA A 204 0.64 1.79 11.55
N GLY A 205 0.74 1.21 10.34
CA GLY A 205 1.60 1.71 9.26
C GLY A 205 3.04 1.97 9.68
N ALA A 206 3.51 3.21 9.48
CA ALA A 206 4.87 3.63 9.86
C ALA A 206 5.12 3.64 11.38
N TRP A 207 4.05 3.69 12.19
CA TRP A 207 4.11 3.65 13.65
C TRP A 207 3.97 2.21 14.20
N GLY A 208 3.77 1.19 13.34
CA GLY A 208 3.57 -0.20 13.77
C GLY A 208 4.68 -0.73 14.67
N ASN A 209 5.93 -0.36 14.38
CA ASN A 209 7.08 -0.76 15.18
C ASN A 209 7.06 -0.21 16.63
N LEU A 210 6.45 0.95 16.87
CA LEU A 210 6.32 1.49 18.24
C LEU A 210 5.43 0.62 19.13
N LEU A 211 4.53 -0.15 18.52
CA LEU A 211 3.63 -1.08 19.21
C LEU A 211 4.22 -2.49 19.24
N SER A 212 4.82 -2.97 18.15
CA SER A 212 5.43 -4.32 18.14
C SER A 212 6.63 -4.44 19.06
N GLN A 213 7.41 -3.36 19.27
CA GLN A 213 8.49 -3.33 20.26
C GLN A 213 8.03 -3.56 21.70
N GLN A 214 6.76 -3.26 22.03
CA GLN A 214 6.21 -3.51 23.37
C GLN A 214 6.05 -5.01 23.67
N PHE A 215 6.15 -5.87 22.65
CA PHE A 215 6.11 -7.33 22.73
C PHE A 215 7.46 -7.99 22.36
N GLU A 216 8.56 -7.22 22.43
CA GLU A 216 9.92 -7.66 22.08
C GLU A 216 10.10 -8.05 20.60
N GLU A 217 9.21 -7.60 19.72
CA GLU A 217 9.24 -7.87 18.28
C GLU A 217 9.51 -6.59 17.48
N GLY A 218 10.66 -5.98 17.76
CA GLY A 218 11.11 -4.78 17.04
C GLY A 218 11.45 -5.07 15.57
N VAL A 219 11.04 -4.16 14.70
CA VAL A 219 11.28 -4.20 13.25
C VAL A 219 12.09 -2.95 12.83
N PRO A 220 13.21 -3.10 12.11
CA PRO A 220 13.98 -1.95 11.61
C PRO A 220 13.22 -1.20 10.51
N ILE A 221 12.38 -0.24 10.90
CA ILE A 221 11.62 0.60 9.96
C ILE A 221 12.33 1.94 9.74
N ALA A 222 12.71 2.21 8.49
CA ALA A 222 13.03 3.56 8.03
C ALA A 222 11.75 4.28 7.62
N VAL A 223 11.65 5.58 7.91
CA VAL A 223 10.46 6.36 7.62
C VAL A 223 10.77 7.42 6.57
N CYS A 224 10.06 7.34 5.45
CA CYS A 224 10.22 8.29 4.34
C CYS A 224 8.87 8.75 3.82
N GLY A 225 8.85 9.87 3.11
CA GLY A 225 7.65 10.39 2.46
C GLY A 225 7.83 10.51 0.96
N PRO A 226 7.15 9.66 0.17
CA PRO A 226 7.08 9.85 -1.27
C PRO A 226 6.26 11.09 -1.59
N GLN A 227 6.80 11.94 -2.46
CA GLN A 227 6.13 13.15 -2.88
C GLN A 227 5.23 12.90 -4.09
N MET A 228 4.04 13.49 -4.06
CA MET A 228 3.11 13.51 -5.18
C MET A 228 2.84 14.94 -5.61
N CYS A 229 2.58 15.14 -6.89
CA CYS A 229 2.00 16.36 -7.42
C CYS A 229 0.83 16.04 -8.36
N VAL A 230 0.00 17.04 -8.63
CA VAL A 230 -1.15 16.92 -9.54
C VAL A 230 -1.27 18.15 -10.42
N THR A 231 -1.60 17.91 -11.68
CA THR A 231 -1.84 18.96 -12.67
C THR A 231 -3.26 19.54 -12.57
N GLU A 232 -3.48 20.67 -13.23
CA GLU A 232 -4.81 21.07 -13.71
C GLU A 232 -5.44 19.99 -14.62
N PRO A 233 -6.77 19.92 -14.76
CA PRO A 233 -7.41 18.90 -15.57
C PRO A 233 -7.10 19.08 -17.07
N ALA A 234 -6.84 17.98 -17.77
CA ALA A 234 -6.66 17.90 -19.21
C ALA A 234 -7.66 16.89 -19.82
N PRO A 235 -7.91 16.92 -21.15
CA PRO A 235 -8.70 15.88 -21.81
C PRO A 235 -8.17 14.49 -21.49
N TYR A 236 -9.07 13.53 -21.24
CA TYR A 236 -8.69 12.17 -20.88
C TYR A 236 -8.08 11.46 -22.10
N SER A 237 -6.78 11.18 -22.04
CA SER A 237 -6.02 10.55 -23.14
C SER A 237 -4.90 9.63 -22.66
N LEU A 238 -4.59 9.64 -21.36
CA LEU A 238 -3.62 8.75 -20.73
C LEU A 238 -4.37 7.69 -19.94
N GLU A 239 -4.82 6.66 -20.64
CA GLU A 239 -5.58 5.57 -20.05
C GLU A 239 -4.74 4.74 -19.05
N PRO A 240 -3.62 4.10 -19.43
CA PRO A 240 -2.87 3.29 -18.48
C PRO A 240 -2.20 4.14 -17.40
N VAL A 241 -2.14 3.57 -16.20
CA VAL A 241 -1.16 4.00 -15.21
C VAL A 241 0.23 3.72 -15.78
N LEU A 242 1.10 4.71 -15.79
CA LEU A 242 2.46 4.56 -16.28
C LEU A 242 3.45 4.59 -15.11
N GLY A 243 4.48 3.72 -15.16
CA GLY A 243 5.67 3.83 -14.31
C GLY A 243 6.95 3.54 -15.08
N THR A 244 8.05 4.22 -14.78
CA THR A 244 9.36 3.92 -15.35
C THR A 244 10.10 2.87 -14.53
N THR A 245 11.00 2.16 -15.20
CA THR A 245 11.95 1.24 -14.58
C THR A 245 13.33 1.77 -14.88
N SER A 246 14.03 2.25 -13.86
CA SER A 246 15.41 2.72 -14.01
C SER A 246 16.33 2.23 -12.90
N LEU A 247 17.62 2.22 -13.21
CA LEU A 247 18.70 2.04 -12.23
C LEU A 247 19.00 3.32 -11.47
N LYS A 248 18.60 4.46 -12.04
CA LYS A 248 18.80 5.79 -11.44
C LYS A 248 17.52 6.19 -10.73
N GLY A 249 17.61 6.38 -9.41
CA GLY A 249 16.47 6.76 -8.57
C GLY A 249 15.69 7.96 -9.09
N GLU A 250 16.41 8.95 -9.60
CA GLU A 250 15.87 10.20 -10.17
C GLU A 250 15.04 10.02 -11.45
N GLU A 251 15.18 8.89 -12.16
CA GLU A 251 14.43 8.60 -13.39
C GLU A 251 13.17 7.76 -13.13
N ILE A 252 12.97 7.31 -11.88
CA ILE A 252 11.83 6.51 -11.48
C ILE A 252 10.66 7.43 -11.25
N ILE A 253 9.70 7.43 -12.15
CA ILE A 253 8.51 8.26 -12.10
C ILE A 253 7.30 7.44 -12.50
N TYR A 254 6.15 7.80 -11.95
CA TYR A 254 4.89 7.22 -12.33
C TYR A 254 3.82 8.30 -12.36
N PHE A 255 2.87 8.13 -13.27
CA PHE A 255 1.73 9.03 -13.38
C PHE A 255 0.50 8.32 -13.89
N ARG A 256 -0.66 8.89 -13.56
CA ARG A 256 -1.97 8.41 -13.99
C ARG A 256 -2.87 9.61 -14.23
N GLN A 257 -3.81 9.45 -15.16
CA GLN A 257 -4.88 10.42 -15.33
C GLN A 257 -6.15 9.90 -14.66
N VAL A 258 -6.76 10.73 -13.81
CA VAL A 258 -8.07 10.42 -13.22
C VAL A 258 -9.18 10.80 -14.21
N THR A 259 -10.38 10.27 -14.04
CA THR A 259 -11.54 10.53 -14.93
C THR A 259 -11.94 12.01 -15.01
N ARG A 260 -11.65 12.80 -13.97
CA ARG A 260 -11.79 14.27 -13.97
C ARG A 260 -10.78 15.00 -14.88
N GLY A 261 -9.75 14.30 -15.35
CA GLY A 261 -8.75 14.81 -16.28
C GLY A 261 -7.42 15.21 -15.64
N ASN A 262 -7.34 15.33 -14.31
CA ASN A 262 -6.09 15.65 -13.61
C ASN A 262 -5.07 14.52 -13.74
N ILE A 263 -3.80 14.87 -13.82
CA ILE A 263 -2.70 13.89 -13.86
C ILE A 263 -1.99 13.93 -12.52
N VAL A 264 -2.04 12.81 -11.81
CA VAL A 264 -1.29 12.59 -10.57
C VAL A 264 0.08 12.05 -10.95
N ILE A 265 1.14 12.60 -10.37
CA ILE A 265 2.53 12.26 -10.65
C ILE A 265 3.24 11.99 -9.32
N GLY A 266 4.06 10.95 -9.26
CA GLY A 266 4.92 10.65 -8.12
C GLY A 266 6.21 9.95 -8.52
N GLY A 267 7.06 9.67 -7.54
CA GLY A 267 8.37 9.04 -7.74
C GLY A 267 9.52 10.00 -7.46
N CYS A 268 10.67 9.72 -8.06
CA CYS A 268 11.96 10.35 -7.84
C CYS A 268 12.43 10.17 -6.39
N ALA A 269 12.83 11.25 -5.71
CA ALA A 269 13.39 11.14 -4.36
C ALA A 269 12.29 10.87 -3.31
N ARG A 270 12.65 10.05 -2.32
CA ARG A 270 11.90 9.90 -1.07
C ARG A 270 12.57 10.79 -0.03
N GLU A 271 11.79 11.68 0.58
CA GLU A 271 12.32 12.58 1.60
C GLU A 271 12.22 11.94 2.99
N PRO A 272 13.09 12.30 3.95
CA PRO A 272 12.92 11.90 5.35
C PRO A 272 11.55 12.34 5.88
N ALA A 273 10.89 11.44 6.59
CA ALA A 273 9.63 11.69 7.27
C ALA A 273 9.80 11.72 8.78
N PHE A 274 8.92 12.43 9.47
CA PHE A 274 9.00 12.66 10.91
C PHE A 274 7.75 12.10 11.58
N LEU A 275 7.91 11.05 12.40
CA LEU A 275 6.79 10.32 13.02
C LEU A 275 6.05 11.16 14.09
N ASP A 276 6.80 11.98 14.83
CA ASP A 276 6.33 12.90 15.85
C ASP A 276 5.55 14.07 15.25
N GLU A 277 6.09 14.67 14.19
CA GLU A 277 5.42 15.74 13.43
C GLU A 277 4.32 15.21 12.50
N ARG A 278 4.28 13.89 12.29
CA ARG A 278 3.31 13.18 11.43
C ARG A 278 3.26 13.73 10.00
N ARG A 279 4.42 14.17 9.49
CA ARG A 279 4.53 14.83 8.19
C ARG A 279 5.89 14.61 7.55
N THR A 280 5.96 14.92 6.26
CA THR A 280 7.18 14.93 5.46
C THR A 280 7.29 16.27 4.74
N LYS A 281 8.52 16.72 4.51
CA LYS A 281 8.78 17.92 3.69
C LYS A 281 8.48 17.65 2.22
N VAL A 282 8.17 18.73 1.50
CA VAL A 282 7.81 18.71 0.08
C VAL A 282 8.75 19.67 -0.66
N PRO A 283 10.01 19.27 -0.92
CA PRO A 283 10.99 20.15 -1.53
C PRO A 283 10.63 20.46 -2.99
N PRO A 284 10.64 21.75 -3.40
CA PRO A 284 10.36 22.13 -4.78
C PRO A 284 11.24 21.42 -5.82
N GLN A 285 12.49 21.11 -5.48
CA GLN A 285 13.45 20.44 -6.34
C GLN A 285 12.94 19.06 -6.80
N ASN A 286 12.29 18.31 -5.91
CA ASN A 286 11.74 17.00 -6.26
C ASN A 286 10.54 17.14 -7.22
N THR A 287 9.72 18.19 -7.06
CA THR A 287 8.61 18.48 -7.99
C THR A 287 9.14 18.85 -9.38
N LEU A 288 10.19 19.67 -9.44
CA LEU A 288 10.84 20.05 -10.70
C LEU A 288 11.47 18.83 -11.41
N LEU A 289 12.05 17.92 -10.64
CA LEU A 289 12.60 16.67 -11.17
C LEU A 289 11.49 15.75 -11.70
N GLN A 290 10.41 15.56 -10.94
CA GLN A 290 9.23 14.81 -11.37
C GLN A 290 8.69 15.37 -12.69
N PHE A 291 8.52 16.68 -12.81
CA PHE A 291 8.01 17.27 -14.04
C PHE A 291 8.95 17.07 -15.23
N ARG A 292 10.27 17.18 -15.02
CA ARG A 292 11.28 16.91 -16.06
C ARG A 292 11.19 15.46 -16.56
N GLN A 293 11.11 14.49 -15.66
CA GLN A 293 11.01 13.08 -16.06
C GLN A 293 9.64 12.77 -16.69
N ALA A 294 8.56 13.39 -16.21
CA ALA A 294 7.23 13.22 -16.77
C ALA A 294 7.20 13.68 -18.23
N GLN A 295 7.83 14.82 -18.54
CA GLN A 295 7.97 15.31 -19.91
C GLN A 295 8.86 14.43 -20.78
N ARG A 296 9.92 13.84 -20.21
CA ARG A 296 10.79 12.90 -20.93
C ARG A 296 10.02 11.64 -21.34
N VAL A 297 9.17 11.12 -20.45
CA VAL A 297 8.36 9.93 -20.72
C VAL A 297 7.16 10.23 -21.60
N ALA A 298 6.47 11.35 -21.36
CA ALA A 298 5.27 11.77 -22.08
C ALA A 298 5.36 13.26 -22.43
N PRO A 299 5.92 13.63 -23.60
CA PRO A 299 6.17 15.02 -23.98
C PRO A 299 4.94 15.94 -23.94
N MET A 300 3.75 15.38 -24.11
CA MET A 300 2.49 16.12 -24.03
C MET A 300 2.24 16.77 -22.65
N LEU A 301 2.87 16.28 -21.58
CA LEU A 301 2.72 16.82 -20.23
C LEU A 301 3.39 18.19 -20.05
N ARG A 302 4.23 18.62 -20.99
CA ARG A 302 5.02 19.86 -20.89
C ARG A 302 4.18 21.14 -20.72
N LYS A 303 2.93 21.13 -21.18
CA LYS A 303 2.06 22.31 -21.21
C LYS A 303 1.18 22.46 -19.97
N LEU A 304 1.24 21.51 -19.03
CA LEU A 304 0.35 21.48 -17.87
C LEU A 304 0.97 22.18 -16.67
N ASN A 305 0.13 22.84 -15.88
CA ASN A 305 0.50 23.44 -14.60
C ASN A 305 0.27 22.47 -13.44
N ILE A 306 1.22 22.45 -12.48
CA ILE A 306 1.05 21.77 -11.20
C ILE A 306 0.21 22.67 -10.27
N ILE A 307 -0.91 22.15 -9.78
CA ILE A 307 -1.86 22.90 -8.94
C ILE A 307 -1.79 22.52 -7.46
N ARG A 308 -1.17 21.38 -7.14
CA ARG A 308 -0.97 20.93 -5.76
C ARG A 308 0.19 19.94 -5.68
N VAL A 309 0.91 19.99 -4.55
CA VAL A 309 1.95 19.02 -4.16
C VAL A 309 1.67 18.57 -2.73
N TRP A 310 1.95 17.30 -2.43
CA TRP A 310 1.80 16.74 -1.09
C TRP A 310 2.76 15.56 -0.88
N SER A 311 2.84 15.08 0.36
CA SER A 311 3.59 13.88 0.73
C SER A 311 2.85 13.16 1.86
N GLY A 312 3.32 11.97 2.22
CA GLY A 312 2.83 11.17 3.34
C GLY A 312 3.96 10.63 4.20
N VAL A 313 3.60 9.89 5.24
CA VAL A 313 4.56 9.19 6.12
C VAL A 313 4.41 7.69 5.87
N GLU A 314 5.46 7.05 5.37
CA GLU A 314 5.50 5.62 5.07
C GLU A 314 6.65 4.93 5.80
N GLY A 315 6.43 3.67 6.18
CA GLY A 315 7.44 2.81 6.79
C GLY A 315 8.01 1.82 5.79
N TYR A 316 9.34 1.69 5.78
CA TYR A 316 10.12 0.83 4.90
C TYR A 316 10.98 -0.13 5.72
N THR A 317 10.82 -1.42 5.48
CA THR A 317 11.69 -2.47 6.03
C THR A 317 12.96 -2.62 5.18
N PRO A 318 14.03 -3.25 5.68
CA PRO A 318 15.29 -3.38 4.93
C PRO A 318 15.18 -4.26 3.68
N ASP A 319 14.16 -5.12 3.61
CA ASP A 319 13.87 -6.04 2.52
C ASP A 319 12.71 -5.57 1.61
N ASP A 320 12.15 -4.38 1.86
CA ASP A 320 11.01 -3.79 1.14
C ASP A 320 9.72 -4.67 1.13
N LEU A 321 9.62 -5.64 2.05
CA LEU A 321 8.46 -6.51 2.24
C LEU A 321 7.66 -6.13 3.50
N PRO A 322 6.32 -6.29 3.50
CA PRO A 322 5.52 -5.96 4.67
C PRO A 322 5.77 -6.90 5.85
N ILE A 323 5.31 -6.49 7.03
CA ILE A 323 5.07 -7.38 8.17
C ILE A 323 3.61 -7.80 8.12
N MET A 324 3.35 -9.11 8.08
CA MET A 324 2.01 -9.66 8.05
C MET A 324 1.97 -11.06 8.66
N GLY A 325 1.12 -11.28 9.66
CA GLY A 325 0.94 -12.59 10.28
C GLY A 325 0.77 -12.54 11.79
N ALA A 326 0.87 -13.71 12.43
CA ALA A 326 0.83 -13.83 13.89
C ALA A 326 2.16 -13.39 14.52
N SER A 327 2.09 -12.90 15.75
CA SER A 327 3.25 -12.70 16.61
C SER A 327 3.98 -14.02 16.88
N GLY A 328 5.30 -13.95 16.94
CA GLY A 328 6.18 -15.03 17.35
C GLY A 328 6.28 -15.21 18.86
N THR A 329 5.92 -14.20 19.65
CA THR A 329 6.08 -14.19 21.12
C THR A 329 4.75 -14.25 21.87
N THR A 330 3.66 -13.72 21.29
CA THR A 330 2.42 -13.45 22.03
C THR A 330 1.19 -14.03 21.32
N GLY A 331 0.52 -14.98 21.96
CA GLY A 331 -0.71 -15.59 21.45
C GLY A 331 -1.87 -14.60 21.29
N GLY A 332 -2.52 -14.64 20.12
CA GLY A 332 -3.63 -13.74 19.77
C GLY A 332 -3.22 -12.36 19.28
N LEU A 333 -1.91 -12.09 19.17
CA LEU A 333 -1.38 -10.86 18.57
C LEU A 333 -1.05 -11.09 17.09
N TYR A 334 -1.45 -10.13 16.26
CA TYR A 334 -1.22 -10.14 14.82
C TYR A 334 -0.71 -8.78 14.33
N TYR A 335 0.00 -8.80 13.20
CA TYR A 335 0.59 -7.62 12.58
C TYR A 335 0.19 -7.52 11.11
N ALA A 336 -0.01 -6.30 10.62
CA ALA A 336 -0.12 -5.96 9.21
C ALA A 336 0.34 -4.51 8.98
N PHE A 337 1.65 -4.27 8.85
CA PHE A 337 2.24 -2.93 8.68
C PHE A 337 3.51 -2.95 7.83
N GLY A 338 4.10 -1.77 7.56
CA GLY A 338 5.40 -1.68 6.84
C GLY A 338 5.34 -2.00 5.35
N PHE A 339 4.30 -1.58 4.63
CA PHE A 339 4.08 -1.96 3.22
C PHE A 339 4.94 -1.22 2.17
N CYS A 340 5.98 -0.49 2.58
CA CYS A 340 7.06 -0.02 1.70
C CYS A 340 6.62 0.69 0.40
N GLY A 341 5.55 1.51 0.47
CA GLY A 341 5.03 2.28 -0.67
C GLY A 341 4.16 1.53 -1.68
N HIS A 342 3.93 0.21 -1.50
CA HIS A 342 3.12 -0.60 -2.42
C HIS A 342 1.94 -1.31 -1.76
N GLY A 343 1.54 -0.87 -0.56
CA GLY A 343 0.44 -1.44 0.21
C GLY A 343 -0.96 -1.16 -0.34
N PHE A 344 -1.18 -0.05 -1.04
CA PHE A 344 -2.53 0.34 -1.48
C PHE A 344 -3.22 -0.73 -2.34
N ALA A 345 -2.52 -1.25 -3.35
CA ALA A 345 -3.01 -2.33 -4.18
C ALA A 345 -3.36 -3.61 -3.38
N LEU A 346 -2.66 -3.86 -2.27
CA LEU A 346 -2.79 -5.06 -1.44
C LEU A 346 -3.87 -4.94 -0.36
N GLY A 347 -4.33 -3.72 -0.06
CA GLY A 347 -5.24 -3.40 1.06
C GLY A 347 -6.38 -4.41 1.26
N PRO A 348 -7.24 -4.61 0.26
CA PRO A 348 -8.36 -5.54 0.38
C PRO A 348 -7.91 -7.00 0.59
N GLY A 349 -6.88 -7.45 -0.14
CA GLY A 349 -6.34 -8.81 -0.01
C GLY A 349 -5.68 -9.06 1.35
N VAL A 350 -4.98 -8.07 1.90
CA VAL A 350 -4.44 -8.13 3.28
C VAL A 350 -5.59 -8.24 4.27
N GLY A 351 -6.62 -7.40 4.11
CA GLY A 351 -7.78 -7.42 4.99
C GLY A 351 -8.45 -8.79 5.06
N ASP A 352 -8.72 -9.39 3.92
CA ASP A 352 -9.37 -10.71 3.85
C ASP A 352 -8.46 -11.84 4.36
N THR A 353 -7.16 -11.78 4.03
CA THR A 353 -6.17 -12.76 4.51
C THR A 353 -5.99 -12.70 6.02
N MET A 354 -5.88 -11.49 6.60
CA MET A 354 -5.77 -11.34 8.05
C MET A 354 -7.05 -11.75 8.77
N ALA A 355 -8.21 -11.44 8.21
CA ALA A 355 -9.49 -11.89 8.77
C ALA A 355 -9.63 -13.42 8.76
N GLU A 356 -9.23 -14.09 7.67
CA GLU A 356 -9.18 -15.56 7.59
C GLU A 356 -8.21 -16.16 8.61
N LEU A 357 -7.00 -15.59 8.72
CA LEU A 357 -5.97 -16.04 9.66
C LEU A 357 -6.41 -15.88 11.12
N ILE A 358 -7.02 -14.75 11.46
CA ILE A 358 -7.52 -14.47 12.82
C ILE A 358 -8.69 -15.39 13.17
N ASP A 359 -9.60 -15.62 12.23
CA ASP A 359 -10.82 -16.39 12.47
C ASP A 359 -10.57 -17.91 12.54
N THR A 360 -9.65 -18.42 11.71
CA THR A 360 -9.46 -19.86 11.50
C THR A 360 -8.10 -20.38 11.98
N GLY A 361 -7.16 -19.49 12.29
CA GLY A 361 -5.78 -19.85 12.63
C GLY A 361 -4.88 -20.13 11.43
N THR A 362 -5.41 -20.17 10.21
CA THR A 362 -4.62 -20.39 8.98
C THR A 362 -5.12 -19.54 7.81
N THR A 363 -4.39 -19.47 6.71
CA THR A 363 -4.86 -18.83 5.48
C THR A 363 -4.36 -19.57 4.24
N SER A 364 -5.19 -19.56 3.20
CA SER A 364 -4.86 -20.06 1.87
C SER A 364 -3.84 -19.19 1.12
N THR A 365 -3.64 -17.93 1.53
CA THR A 365 -2.67 -17.02 0.90
C THR A 365 -1.31 -17.10 1.59
N PRO A 366 -0.23 -17.51 0.89
CA PRO A 366 1.10 -17.56 1.48
C PRO A 366 1.51 -16.20 2.07
N ASN A 367 1.86 -16.19 3.36
CA ASN A 367 2.29 -15.01 4.11
C ASN A 367 3.60 -15.22 4.87
N GLN A 368 4.21 -16.41 4.77
CA GLN A 368 5.47 -16.74 5.43
C GLN A 368 6.62 -15.76 5.11
N PRO A 369 6.76 -15.25 3.87
CA PRO A 369 7.78 -14.23 3.58
C PRO A 369 7.58 -12.91 4.34
N PHE A 370 6.40 -12.67 4.89
CA PHE A 370 6.03 -11.43 5.58
C PHE A 370 6.04 -11.59 7.11
N ASP A 371 6.45 -12.75 7.61
CA ASP A 371 6.49 -13.04 9.04
C ASP A 371 7.42 -12.09 9.79
N ILE A 372 7.01 -11.60 10.96
CA ILE A 372 7.79 -10.67 11.78
C ILE A 372 9.09 -11.29 12.29
N ARG A 373 9.10 -12.61 12.50
CA ARG A 373 10.25 -13.37 13.03
C ARG A 373 11.45 -13.37 12.11
N ARG A 374 11.31 -12.96 10.85
CA ARG A 374 12.45 -12.76 9.94
C ARG A 374 13.43 -11.68 10.41
N PHE A 375 13.02 -10.86 11.40
CA PHE A 375 13.87 -9.86 12.06
C PHE A 375 14.25 -10.24 13.51
N ALA A 376 13.88 -11.42 14.01
CA ALA A 376 14.09 -11.83 15.41
C ALA A 376 15.57 -12.10 15.78
N SER A 377 16.44 -12.20 14.79
CA SER A 377 17.88 -12.22 14.96
C SER A 377 18.43 -11.06 14.15
N GLY A 378 19.40 -10.30 14.68
CA GLY A 378 20.07 -9.19 13.97
C GLY A 378 20.80 -9.58 12.68
N ALA A 379 20.45 -10.70 12.05
CA ALA A 379 20.71 -10.98 10.65
C ALA A 379 20.13 -9.82 9.84
N ALA A 380 21.02 -8.94 9.38
CA ALA A 380 20.71 -8.13 8.21
C ALA A 380 20.18 -9.12 7.15
N PRO A 381 18.96 -8.94 6.64
CA PRO A 381 18.50 -9.78 5.55
C PRO A 381 19.55 -9.68 4.44
N THR A 382 19.96 -10.83 3.90
CA THR A 382 20.68 -10.84 2.64
C THR A 382 19.82 -10.02 1.69
N ARG A 383 20.39 -8.96 1.10
CA ARG A 383 19.77 -8.32 -0.04
C ARG A 383 19.70 -9.39 -1.11
N ASP A 384 18.59 -10.12 -1.16
CA ASP A 384 18.32 -10.99 -2.28
C ASP A 384 18.26 -10.06 -3.49
N THR A 385 19.31 -10.10 -4.28
CA THR A 385 19.36 -9.57 -5.64
C THR A 385 18.49 -10.45 -6.54
N GLU A 386 17.30 -10.82 -6.08
CA GLU A 386 16.27 -11.35 -6.95
C GLU A 386 15.98 -10.29 -8.01
N ILE A 387 15.75 -10.77 -9.22
CA ILE A 387 15.62 -10.04 -10.49
C ILE A 387 14.41 -9.06 -10.48
N GLY A 388 13.72 -8.95 -9.34
CA GLY A 388 12.61 -8.05 -9.05
C GLY A 388 12.97 -6.66 -8.53
N ARG A 389 14.21 -6.15 -8.66
CA ARG A 389 14.51 -4.70 -8.50
C ARG A 389 13.78 -3.87 -9.57
N SER A 390 12.47 -3.75 -9.41
CA SER A 390 11.69 -2.57 -9.77
C SER A 390 12.08 -1.51 -8.76
N ALA A 391 13.06 -0.69 -9.11
CA ALA A 391 13.38 0.46 -8.32
C ALA A 391 12.07 1.26 -8.08
N THR A 392 11.61 1.14 -6.83
CA THR A 392 10.61 1.93 -6.10
C THR A 392 9.38 2.44 -6.86
N THR A 393 8.24 1.80 -6.60
CA THR A 393 6.89 2.33 -6.82
C THR A 393 6.63 3.72 -6.28
#